data_AF-D3BC99-F1
#
_entry.id   AF-D3BC99-F1
#
_cell.length_a   1.000
_cell.length_b   1.000
_cell.length_c   1.000
_cell.angle_alpha   90.00
_cell.angle_beta   90.00
_cell.angle_gamma   90.00
#
_symmetry.space_group_name_H-M   'P 1'
#
loop_
_entity.id
_entity.type
_entity.pdbx_description
1 polymer ?
#
loop_
_entity_poly.entity_id
_entity_poly.type
_entity_poly.pdbx_seq_one_letter_code
_entity_poly.pdbx_strand_id
1 'polypeptide(L)'
;MMTEYFNQCVQQDGHVNNQNKFILRIENIQGHLIPDDNLVSNKVAAKSIDNPLLPFSNVDKSLLKQTICPIRYREFKESFPLQVRKNLYETTHYLHSANKLSNPNIQTKLLSSMSKTIMFDLYNKTLAGFFQRPESPPFYCRPFCVGLKALYSRHSVNTMMDCKSYLGRNDIDIIHGDKINQLIHVSQFILHLPPLSSPPNNSFVIHDDPSNYLLHHVNLVELLRQRAMVKCNSLKQMIVSNEGCSLEKIPKENQIQALHKCGSLAVNVATAHLEYKMLEDLLLSKTDIIRQPILSRLVLLDTLVKIQDDLGWIVSNRLLSEEVSMAIPFLIYDLSHVLTPHILTLVDSFELQ
;
A
#
# COMPACT_ATOMS: atom_id res chain seq x y z
N MET A 1 -16.43 22.60 33.49
CA MET A 1 -15.07 22.48 32.91
C MET A 1 -15.03 21.90 31.49
N MET A 2 -15.25 20.59 31.22
CA MET A 2 -15.27 20.06 29.84
C MET A 2 -16.44 20.59 28.99
N THR A 3 -17.62 20.78 29.59
CA THR A 3 -18.83 21.30 28.92
C THR A 3 -18.74 22.81 28.62
N GLU A 4 -17.98 23.56 29.42
CA GLU A 4 -17.75 25.01 29.21
C GLU A 4 -16.67 25.24 28.15
N TYR A 5 -15.64 24.38 28.10
CA TYR A 5 -14.66 24.38 27.01
C TYR A 5 -15.33 24.02 25.67
N PHE A 6 -16.26 23.05 25.67
CA PHE A 6 -17.06 22.68 24.50
C PHE A 6 -17.96 23.83 24.03
N ASN A 7 -18.64 24.53 24.95
CA ASN A 7 -19.49 25.65 24.60
C ASN A 7 -18.69 26.88 24.12
N GLN A 8 -17.45 27.07 24.59
CA GLN A 8 -16.57 28.13 24.08
C GLN A 8 -16.02 27.82 22.69
N CYS A 9 -15.71 26.56 22.37
CA CYS A 9 -15.33 26.16 21.02
C CYS A 9 -16.49 26.24 20.01
N VAL A 10 -17.74 26.03 20.46
CA VAL A 10 -18.94 26.11 19.61
C VAL A 10 -19.38 27.56 19.33
N GLN A 11 -19.02 28.52 20.19
CA GLN A 11 -19.40 29.93 20.03
C GLN A 11 -18.38 30.77 19.24
N GLN A 12 -17.17 30.26 18.99
CA GLN A 12 -16.11 31.03 18.31
C GLN A 12 -16.02 30.87 16.80
N ASP A 13 -16.71 29.89 16.20
CA ASP A 13 -16.70 29.72 14.74
C ASP A 13 -18.09 29.98 14.15
N GLY A 14 -18.21 31.11 13.45
CA GLY A 14 -19.32 31.44 12.56
C GLY A 14 -19.38 30.54 11.33
N HIS A 15 -19.52 29.23 11.51
CA HIS A 15 -19.69 28.26 10.43
C HIS A 15 -20.80 27.25 10.73
N VAL A 16 -22.00 27.65 10.33
CA VAL A 16 -23.21 26.81 10.13
C VAL A 16 -22.93 25.54 9.30
N ASN A 17 -21.78 25.46 8.60
CA ASN A 17 -21.38 24.31 7.79
C ASN A 17 -20.83 23.11 8.57
N ASN A 18 -20.22 23.29 9.75
CA ASN A 18 -19.62 22.16 10.48
C ASN A 18 -20.66 21.39 11.30
N GLN A 19 -21.70 22.07 11.79
CA GLN A 19 -22.84 21.41 12.46
C GLN A 19 -23.63 20.55 11.48
N ASN A 20 -23.87 21.01 10.25
CA ASN A 20 -24.56 20.23 9.22
C ASN A 20 -23.76 18.97 8.81
N LYS A 21 -22.43 19.06 8.71
CA LYS A 21 -21.56 17.90 8.41
C LYS A 21 -21.51 16.89 9.56
N PHE A 22 -21.60 17.36 10.80
CA PHE A 22 -21.66 16.48 11.97
C PHE A 22 -23.02 15.79 12.09
N ILE A 23 -24.12 16.53 11.87
CA ILE A 23 -25.48 15.99 11.84
C ILE A 23 -25.64 14.95 10.73
N LEU A 24 -25.16 15.23 9.51
CA LEU A 24 -25.16 14.25 8.41
C LEU A 24 -24.35 12.98 8.72
N ARG A 25 -23.25 13.10 9.48
CA ARG A 25 -22.47 11.94 9.93
C ARG A 25 -23.21 11.13 10.98
N ILE A 26 -23.92 11.77 11.91
CA ILE A 26 -24.76 11.07 12.90
C ILE A 26 -25.99 10.43 12.25
N GLU A 27 -26.63 11.09 11.30
CA GLU A 27 -27.77 10.56 10.54
C GLU A 27 -27.36 9.34 9.69
N ASN A 28 -26.17 9.37 9.06
CA ASN A 28 -25.63 8.20 8.35
C ASN A 28 -25.29 7.04 9.29
N ILE A 29 -24.84 7.32 10.52
CA ILE A 29 -24.61 6.27 11.54
C ILE A 29 -25.95 5.70 12.04
N GLN A 30 -26.98 6.54 12.21
CA GLN A 30 -28.31 6.11 12.64
C GLN A 30 -29.07 5.35 11.54
N GLY A 31 -28.88 5.69 10.27
CA GLY A 31 -29.43 4.97 9.12
C GLY A 31 -28.89 3.54 8.93
N HIS A 32 -27.83 3.17 9.66
CA HIS A 32 -27.30 1.80 9.70
C HIS A 32 -27.72 1.00 10.94
N LEU A 33 -28.53 1.60 11.84
CA LEU A 33 -28.94 0.99 13.10
C LEU A 33 -30.45 0.70 13.21
N ILE A 34 -31.25 1.08 12.22
CA ILE A 34 -32.69 0.79 12.18
C ILE A 34 -33.03 0.10 10.85
N PRO A 35 -33.50 -1.16 10.85
CA PRO A 35 -34.12 -1.73 9.67
C PRO A 35 -35.57 -1.27 9.66
N ASP A 36 -35.98 -0.49 8.66
CA ASP A 36 -37.36 -0.60 8.22
C ASP A 36 -37.61 -0.14 6.79
N ASP A 37 -38.56 -0.87 6.22
CA ASP A 37 -39.04 -0.87 4.86
C ASP A 37 -39.66 0.47 4.43
N ASN A 38 -39.65 0.64 3.10
CA ASN A 38 -40.34 1.65 2.30
C ASN A 38 -39.59 2.96 2.10
N LEU A 39 -38.86 3.05 0.99
CA LEU A 39 -38.93 4.20 0.08
C LEU A 39 -38.49 3.77 -1.33
N VAL A 40 -39.48 3.58 -2.19
CA VAL A 40 -39.32 3.29 -3.61
C VAL A 40 -39.08 4.59 -4.39
N SER A 41 -38.17 4.48 -5.35
CA SER A 41 -38.06 5.29 -6.58
C SER A 41 -37.43 6.68 -6.49
N ASN A 42 -36.17 6.77 -6.92
CA ASN A 42 -35.83 7.54 -8.14
C ASN A 42 -34.56 6.97 -8.77
N LYS A 43 -34.73 6.05 -9.74
CA LYS A 43 -33.66 5.60 -10.62
C LYS A 43 -33.40 6.66 -11.69
N VAL A 44 -32.64 7.68 -11.34
CA VAL A 44 -31.80 8.37 -12.32
C VAL A 44 -30.58 7.49 -12.52
N ALA A 45 -30.30 7.14 -13.77
CA ALA A 45 -29.14 6.36 -14.17
C ALA A 45 -27.83 7.10 -13.85
N ALA A 46 -27.45 7.10 -12.57
CA ALA A 46 -26.09 7.35 -12.17
C ALA A 46 -25.28 6.16 -12.70
N LYS A 47 -24.34 6.43 -13.63
CA LYS A 47 -23.18 5.55 -13.79
C LYS A 47 -22.68 5.26 -12.38
N SER A 48 -22.72 4.00 -11.96
CA SER A 48 -22.30 3.58 -10.63
C SER A 48 -20.91 4.15 -10.38
N ILE A 49 -20.83 5.16 -9.52
CA ILE A 49 -19.56 5.58 -8.96
C ILE A 49 -19.15 4.38 -8.11
N ASP A 50 -18.15 3.62 -8.57
CA ASP A 50 -17.57 2.50 -7.84
C ASP A 50 -16.95 3.06 -6.56
N ASN A 51 -17.75 3.25 -5.52
CA ASN A 51 -17.27 3.66 -4.22
C ASN A 51 -16.64 2.43 -3.55
N PRO A 52 -15.30 2.39 -3.38
CA PRO A 52 -14.61 1.24 -2.81
C PRO A 52 -14.97 1.01 -1.33
N LEU A 53 -15.64 1.95 -0.67
CA LEU A 53 -16.09 1.81 0.72
C LEU A 53 -17.45 1.10 0.85
N LEU A 54 -18.15 0.82 -0.26
CA LEU A 54 -19.41 0.09 -0.18
C LEU A 54 -19.17 -1.41 0.06
N PRO A 55 -20.00 -2.07 0.90
CA PRO A 55 -19.99 -3.52 1.05
C PRO A 55 -20.21 -4.24 -0.28
N PHE A 56 -19.66 -5.45 -0.41
CA PHE A 56 -19.86 -6.31 -1.56
C PHE A 56 -19.99 -7.76 -1.09
N SER A 57 -20.87 -8.52 -1.73
CA SER A 57 -21.32 -9.84 -1.24
C SER A 57 -20.64 -11.02 -1.93
N ASN A 58 -20.26 -10.89 -3.20
CA ASN A 58 -19.77 -12.02 -3.99
C ASN A 58 -18.25 -11.97 -4.18
N VAL A 59 -17.57 -12.95 -3.58
CA VAL A 59 -16.14 -13.22 -3.78
C VAL A 59 -15.98 -14.64 -4.33
N ASP A 60 -15.55 -14.75 -5.57
CA ASP A 60 -15.20 -16.03 -6.16
C ASP A 60 -13.82 -16.48 -5.66
N LYS A 61 -13.84 -17.40 -4.70
CA LYS A 61 -12.63 -18.01 -4.12
C LYS A 61 -11.75 -18.70 -5.18
N SER A 62 -12.35 -19.32 -6.20
CA SER A 62 -11.61 -20.04 -7.24
C SER A 62 -10.86 -19.07 -8.16
N LEU A 63 -11.52 -17.98 -8.55
CA LEU A 63 -10.92 -16.91 -9.33
C LEU A 63 -9.82 -16.20 -8.53
N LEU A 64 -10.07 -15.90 -7.25
CA LEU A 64 -9.07 -15.32 -6.35
C LEU A 64 -7.82 -16.19 -6.29
N LYS A 65 -8.00 -17.48 -6.03
CA LYS A 65 -6.92 -18.48 -5.94
C LYS A 65 -6.04 -18.47 -7.19
N GLN A 66 -6.65 -18.52 -8.38
CA GLN A 66 -5.93 -18.42 -9.66
C GLN A 66 -5.19 -17.07 -9.77
N THR A 67 -5.82 -16.00 -9.32
CA THR A 67 -5.32 -14.63 -9.47
C THR A 67 -4.16 -14.32 -8.53
N ILE A 68 -4.16 -14.83 -7.31
CA ILE A 68 -3.11 -14.59 -6.32
C ILE A 68 -2.14 -15.77 -6.15
N CYS A 69 -2.20 -16.78 -7.03
CA CYS A 69 -1.20 -17.88 -7.04
C CYS A 69 0.24 -17.33 -7.12
N PRO A 70 1.17 -17.73 -6.24
CA PRO A 70 2.51 -17.16 -6.23
C PRO A 70 3.30 -17.65 -7.45
N ILE A 71 4.11 -16.78 -8.03
CA ILE A 71 5.06 -17.23 -9.04
C ILE A 71 6.26 -17.86 -8.36
N ARG A 72 6.62 -19.06 -8.84
CA ARG A 72 7.86 -19.72 -8.48
C ARG A 72 9.02 -19.00 -9.15
N TYR A 73 9.80 -18.28 -8.36
CA TYR A 73 11.09 -17.76 -8.78
C TYR A 73 12.18 -18.72 -8.37
N ARG A 74 13.06 -19.10 -9.30
CA ARG A 74 14.24 -19.93 -9.01
C ARG A 74 15.14 -19.30 -7.94
N GLU A 75 15.13 -17.97 -7.86
CA GLU A 75 15.92 -17.18 -6.92
C GLU A 75 15.32 -17.11 -5.51
N PHE A 76 14.01 -17.33 -5.36
CA PHE A 76 13.40 -17.51 -4.04
C PHE A 76 13.49 -19.00 -3.72
N LYS A 77 14.08 -19.37 -2.57
CA LYS A 77 13.86 -20.74 -2.09
C LYS A 77 12.34 -20.90 -1.95
N GLU A 78 11.76 -21.92 -2.60
CA GLU A 78 10.31 -22.09 -2.79
C GLU A 78 9.49 -21.98 -1.49
N SER A 79 10.13 -22.16 -0.33
CA SER A 79 9.52 -22.04 0.99
C SER A 79 9.05 -20.63 1.39
N PHE A 80 9.58 -19.57 0.78
CA PHE A 80 9.47 -18.23 1.39
C PHE A 80 8.07 -17.58 1.29
N PRO A 81 7.47 -17.34 0.09
CA PRO A 81 6.12 -16.79 0.01
C PRO A 81 5.08 -17.74 0.64
N LEU A 82 5.35 -19.04 0.55
CA LEU A 82 4.53 -20.09 1.13
C LEU A 82 4.47 -20.00 2.67
N GLN A 83 5.61 -19.79 3.34
CA GLN A 83 5.63 -19.76 4.80
C GLN A 83 4.90 -18.54 5.37
N VAL A 84 4.96 -17.39 4.70
CA VAL A 84 4.21 -16.18 5.09
C VAL A 84 2.71 -16.42 4.98
N ARG A 85 2.27 -16.97 3.85
CA ARG A 85 0.87 -17.32 3.62
C ARG A 85 0.37 -18.36 4.61
N LYS A 86 1.19 -19.36 4.92
CA LYS A 86 0.87 -20.38 5.94
C LYS A 86 0.67 -19.74 7.31
N ASN A 87 1.58 -18.84 7.73
CA ASN A 87 1.43 -18.11 8.99
C ASN A 87 0.16 -17.23 8.99
N LEU A 88 -0.09 -16.47 7.91
CA LEU A 88 -1.32 -15.68 7.78
C LEU A 88 -2.58 -16.54 7.87
N TYR A 89 -2.58 -17.71 7.21
CA TYR A 89 -3.68 -18.67 7.27
C TYR A 89 -3.89 -19.23 8.68
N GLU A 90 -2.85 -19.78 9.30
CA GLU A 90 -2.91 -20.36 10.65
C GLU A 90 -3.38 -19.32 11.67
N THR A 91 -2.78 -18.12 11.64
CA THR A 91 -3.13 -17.03 12.54
C THR A 91 -4.56 -16.56 12.34
N THR A 92 -5.05 -16.43 11.11
CA THR A 92 -6.41 -15.97 10.83
C THR A 92 -7.45 -16.98 11.31
N HIS A 93 -7.25 -18.26 11.04
CA HIS A 93 -8.13 -19.34 11.52
C HIS A 93 -8.11 -19.45 13.05
N TYR A 94 -6.93 -19.34 13.67
CA TYR A 94 -6.80 -19.30 15.12
C TYR A 94 -7.58 -18.11 15.74
N LEU A 95 -7.41 -16.90 15.20
CA LEU A 95 -8.09 -15.71 15.71
C LEU A 95 -9.60 -15.75 15.47
N HIS A 96 -10.04 -16.35 14.37
CA HIS A 96 -11.45 -16.58 14.09
C HIS A 96 -12.07 -17.55 15.11
N SER A 97 -11.47 -18.73 15.29
CA SER A 97 -11.93 -19.74 16.25
C SER A 97 -11.89 -19.27 17.72
N ALA A 98 -10.93 -18.40 18.06
CA ALA A 98 -10.85 -17.76 19.37
C ALA A 98 -11.77 -16.52 19.53
N ASN A 99 -12.60 -16.19 18.53
CA ASN A 99 -13.45 -14.99 18.48
C ASN A 99 -12.71 -13.65 18.71
N LYS A 100 -11.40 -13.62 18.42
CA LYS A 100 -10.55 -12.42 18.54
C LYS A 100 -10.56 -11.58 17.28
N LEU A 101 -11.03 -12.14 16.16
CA LEU A 101 -11.12 -11.46 14.87
C LEU A 101 -12.17 -10.34 14.84
N SER A 102 -13.01 -10.24 15.87
CA SER A 102 -13.94 -9.11 16.08
C SER A 102 -13.21 -7.80 16.43
N ASN A 103 -11.95 -7.86 16.89
CA ASN A 103 -11.18 -6.67 17.25
C ASN A 103 -10.71 -5.91 16.00
N PRO A 104 -11.11 -4.64 15.80
CA PRO A 104 -10.75 -3.88 14.61
C PRO A 104 -9.24 -3.68 14.42
N ASN A 105 -8.48 -3.53 15.50
CA ASN A 105 -7.02 -3.38 15.40
C ASN A 105 -6.35 -4.65 14.87
N ILE A 106 -6.89 -5.83 15.22
CA ILE A 106 -6.42 -7.11 14.71
C ILE A 106 -6.80 -7.25 13.23
N GLN A 107 -8.03 -6.88 12.87
CA GLN A 107 -8.51 -6.89 11.48
C GLN A 107 -7.63 -6.02 10.59
N THR A 108 -7.41 -4.75 10.96
CA THR A 108 -6.58 -3.81 10.20
C THR A 108 -5.15 -4.35 10.03
N LYS A 109 -4.49 -4.80 11.10
CA LYS A 109 -3.12 -5.32 11.01
C LYS A 109 -3.02 -6.56 10.10
N LEU A 110 -3.93 -7.51 10.24
CA LEU A 110 -3.95 -8.71 9.40
C LEU A 110 -4.22 -8.37 7.93
N LEU A 111 -5.22 -7.53 7.66
CA LEU A 111 -5.58 -7.13 6.30
C LEU A 111 -4.48 -6.29 5.63
N SER A 112 -3.78 -5.43 6.37
CA SER A 112 -2.57 -4.75 5.88
C SER A 112 -1.48 -5.75 5.47
N SER A 113 -1.23 -6.77 6.29
CA SER A 113 -0.24 -7.79 5.96
C SER A 113 -0.65 -8.68 4.77
N MET A 114 -1.94 -9.01 4.67
CA MET A 114 -2.49 -9.77 3.54
C MET A 114 -2.47 -8.99 2.24
N SER A 115 -2.94 -7.74 2.26
CA SER A 115 -2.97 -6.86 1.08
C SER A 115 -1.56 -6.66 0.51
N LYS A 116 -0.56 -6.41 1.37
CA LYS A 116 0.83 -6.30 0.96
C LYS A 116 1.40 -7.59 0.38
N THR A 117 1.07 -8.74 0.98
CA THR A 117 1.43 -10.07 0.43
C THR A 117 0.85 -10.26 -0.97
N ILE A 118 -0.45 -9.98 -1.14
CA ILE A 118 -1.15 -10.06 -2.42
C ILE A 118 -0.55 -9.09 -3.45
N MET A 119 -0.19 -7.87 -3.04
CA MET A 119 0.44 -6.90 -3.92
C MET A 119 1.79 -7.40 -4.46
N PHE A 120 2.62 -8.04 -3.61
CA PHE A 120 3.84 -8.69 -4.07
C PHE A 120 3.55 -9.82 -5.06
N ASP A 121 2.53 -10.64 -4.81
CA ASP A 121 2.17 -11.75 -5.69
C ASP A 121 1.69 -11.27 -7.06
N LEU A 122 0.82 -10.26 -7.10
CA LEU A 122 0.32 -9.66 -8.33
C LEU A 122 1.44 -9.01 -9.15
N TYR A 123 2.34 -8.29 -8.49
CA TYR A 123 3.43 -7.64 -9.22
C TYR A 123 4.52 -8.63 -9.65
N ASN A 124 4.76 -9.69 -8.87
CA ASN A 124 5.58 -10.82 -9.30
C ASN A 124 5.03 -11.47 -10.59
N LYS A 125 3.70 -11.60 -10.71
CA LYS A 125 3.07 -12.02 -11.98
C LYS A 125 3.38 -11.09 -13.13
N THR A 126 3.29 -9.79 -12.88
CA THR A 126 3.61 -8.76 -13.87
C THR A 126 5.08 -8.87 -14.31
N LEU A 127 6.02 -8.99 -13.36
CA LEU A 127 7.44 -9.15 -13.67
C LEU A 127 7.76 -10.43 -14.43
N ALA A 128 7.17 -11.57 -14.04
CA ALA A 128 7.39 -12.81 -14.76
C ALA A 128 6.87 -12.74 -16.21
N GLY A 129 5.77 -12.02 -16.44
CA GLY A 129 5.26 -11.75 -17.79
C GLY A 129 6.31 -11.07 -18.69
N PHE A 130 7.15 -10.19 -18.14
CA PHE A 130 8.26 -9.57 -18.89
C PHE A 130 9.35 -10.57 -19.29
N PHE A 131 9.55 -11.66 -18.53
CA PHE A 131 10.53 -12.71 -18.85
C PHE A 131 10.01 -13.77 -19.83
N GLN A 132 8.68 -13.83 -20.06
CA GLN A 132 8.09 -14.76 -21.04
C GLN A 132 8.41 -14.37 -22.50
N ARG A 133 8.93 -13.17 -22.74
CA ARG A 133 9.42 -12.69 -24.05
C ARG A 133 10.96 -12.73 -24.03
N PRO A 134 11.60 -13.89 -24.27
CA PRO A 134 13.03 -14.09 -24.01
C PRO A 134 13.95 -13.21 -24.85
N GLU A 135 13.47 -12.70 -25.99
CA GLU A 135 14.30 -11.94 -26.93
C GLU A 135 14.70 -10.55 -26.41
N SER A 136 13.97 -9.97 -25.44
CA SER A 136 14.36 -8.69 -24.81
C SER A 136 13.52 -8.35 -23.56
N PRO A 137 13.79 -8.97 -22.39
CA PRO A 137 13.21 -8.45 -21.16
C PRO A 137 13.66 -6.99 -20.97
N PRO A 138 12.76 -6.08 -20.54
CA PRO A 138 13.14 -4.71 -20.25
C PRO A 138 14.32 -4.63 -19.29
N PHE A 139 15.24 -3.70 -19.56
CA PHE A 139 16.51 -3.61 -18.83
C PHE A 139 16.33 -3.39 -17.31
N TYR A 140 15.18 -2.85 -16.89
CA TYR A 140 14.83 -2.62 -15.48
C TYR A 140 14.33 -3.86 -14.74
N CYS A 141 13.90 -4.93 -15.44
CA CYS A 141 13.24 -6.07 -14.81
C CYS A 141 14.15 -6.78 -13.79
N ARG A 142 15.43 -7.00 -14.12
CA ARG A 142 16.36 -7.70 -13.22
C ARG A 142 16.66 -6.90 -11.94
N PRO A 143 17.06 -5.60 -12.01
CA PRO A 143 17.17 -4.77 -10.81
C PRO A 143 15.89 -4.78 -9.97
N PHE A 144 14.71 -4.70 -10.58
CA PHE A 144 13.45 -4.67 -9.86
C PHE A 144 13.13 -6.01 -9.18
N CYS A 145 13.42 -7.16 -9.79
CA CYS A 145 13.31 -8.46 -9.13
C CYS A 145 14.18 -8.53 -7.86
N VAL A 146 15.41 -8.03 -7.93
CA VAL A 146 16.33 -7.98 -6.78
C VAL A 146 15.78 -7.08 -5.67
N GLY A 147 15.29 -5.89 -6.04
CA GLY A 147 14.68 -4.96 -5.09
C GLY A 147 13.40 -5.49 -4.45
N LEU A 148 12.50 -6.06 -5.25
CA LEU A 148 11.29 -6.71 -4.75
C LEU A 148 11.59 -7.85 -3.80
N LYS A 149 12.59 -8.68 -4.11
CA LYS A 149 12.99 -9.76 -3.22
C LYS A 149 13.41 -9.22 -1.86
N ALA A 150 14.16 -8.12 -1.83
CA ALA A 150 14.53 -7.46 -0.59
C ALA A 150 13.32 -6.92 0.18
N LEU A 151 12.40 -6.21 -0.49
CA LEU A 151 11.19 -5.67 0.12
C LEU A 151 10.25 -6.77 0.64
N TYR A 152 10.03 -7.82 -0.16
CA TYR A 152 9.18 -8.94 0.22
C TYR A 152 9.81 -9.72 1.39
N SER A 153 11.13 -9.93 1.38
CA SER A 153 11.89 -10.50 2.52
C SER A 153 11.62 -9.74 3.81
N ARG A 154 11.76 -8.42 3.79
CA ARG A 154 11.49 -7.56 4.96
C ARG A 154 10.02 -7.66 5.41
N HIS A 155 9.08 -7.55 4.48
CA HIS A 155 7.65 -7.68 4.76
C HIS A 155 7.31 -9.01 5.45
N SER A 156 7.90 -10.07 4.96
CA SER A 156 7.62 -11.43 5.39
C SER A 156 8.13 -11.71 6.79
N VAL A 157 9.34 -11.25 7.13
CA VAL A 157 9.85 -11.36 8.50
C VAL A 157 8.92 -10.66 9.47
N ASN A 158 8.54 -9.41 9.19
CA ASN A 158 7.63 -8.64 10.05
C ASN A 158 6.28 -9.34 10.19
N THR A 159 5.68 -9.77 9.06
CA THR A 159 4.38 -10.45 9.04
C THR A 159 4.43 -11.75 9.83
N MET A 160 5.47 -12.56 9.67
CA MET A 160 5.61 -13.81 10.41
C MET A 160 5.82 -13.57 11.91
N MET A 161 6.60 -12.55 12.29
CA MET A 161 6.75 -12.16 13.70
C MET A 161 5.41 -11.76 14.33
N ASP A 162 4.63 -10.93 13.63
CA ASP A 162 3.29 -10.54 14.08
C ASP A 162 2.36 -11.75 14.19
N CYS A 163 2.35 -12.63 13.17
CA CYS A 163 1.55 -13.86 13.17
C CYS A 163 1.90 -14.78 14.33
N LYS A 164 3.20 -14.99 14.59
CA LYS A 164 3.68 -15.82 15.70
C LYS A 164 3.36 -15.20 17.05
N SER A 165 3.46 -13.87 17.18
CA SER A 165 3.02 -13.15 18.38
C SER A 165 1.54 -13.41 18.69
N TYR A 166 0.66 -13.35 17.68
CA TYR A 166 -0.76 -13.69 17.86
C TYR A 166 -1.00 -15.15 18.27
N LEU A 167 -0.14 -16.06 17.80
CA LEU A 167 -0.19 -17.49 18.13
C LEU A 167 0.49 -17.82 19.47
N GLY A 168 1.10 -16.84 20.16
CA GLY A 168 1.88 -17.08 21.39
C GLY A 168 3.18 -17.86 21.16
N ARG A 169 3.74 -17.79 19.95
CA ARG A 169 4.97 -18.46 19.51
C ARG A 169 6.14 -17.47 19.51
N ASN A 170 7.29 -17.89 20.03
CA ASN A 170 8.51 -17.06 20.14
C ASN A 170 9.65 -17.49 19.21
N ASP A 171 9.47 -18.58 18.47
CA ASP A 171 10.44 -19.06 17.49
C ASP A 171 10.45 -18.12 16.28
N ILE A 172 11.59 -17.50 15.94
CA ILE A 172 11.73 -16.74 14.69
C ILE A 172 12.71 -17.49 13.81
N ASP A 173 12.20 -18.16 12.79
CA ASP A 173 13.04 -18.70 11.73
C ASP A 173 13.46 -17.54 10.84
N ILE A 174 14.66 -17.01 11.06
CA ILE A 174 15.24 -16.01 10.16
C ILE A 174 15.65 -16.73 8.87
N ILE A 175 14.73 -16.79 7.91
CA ILE A 175 14.96 -17.48 6.62
C ILE A 175 16.01 -16.75 5.78
N HIS A 176 16.18 -15.43 5.96
CA HIS A 176 17.06 -14.61 5.12
C HIS A 176 17.84 -13.55 5.91
N GLY A 177 19.13 -13.40 5.57
CA GLY A 177 19.97 -12.31 6.05
C GLY A 177 19.64 -10.98 5.37
N ASP A 178 20.25 -9.91 5.89
CA ASP A 178 20.05 -8.52 5.47
C ASP A 178 20.10 -8.33 3.94
N LYS A 179 19.15 -7.55 3.42
CA LYS A 179 18.97 -7.23 2.00
C LYS A 179 19.14 -5.73 1.70
N ILE A 180 19.64 -4.94 2.65
CA ILE A 180 19.92 -3.52 2.48
C ILE A 180 20.81 -3.28 1.25
N ASN A 181 21.88 -4.06 1.07
CA ASN A 181 22.79 -3.91 -0.07
C ASN A 181 22.06 -4.06 -1.43
N GLN A 182 21.07 -4.95 -1.51
CA GLN A 182 20.27 -5.13 -2.73
C GLN A 182 19.49 -3.86 -3.06
N LEU A 183 18.90 -3.22 -2.05
CA LEU A 183 18.18 -1.95 -2.22
C LEU A 183 19.14 -0.79 -2.56
N ILE A 184 20.37 -0.78 -2.01
CA ILE A 184 21.39 0.20 -2.38
C ILE A 184 21.77 0.06 -3.86
N HIS A 185 21.98 -1.16 -4.37
CA HIS A 185 22.23 -1.41 -5.79
C HIS A 185 21.06 -0.97 -6.67
N VAL A 186 19.82 -1.21 -6.22
CA VAL A 186 18.63 -0.73 -6.94
C VAL A 186 18.57 0.79 -6.98
N SER A 187 18.96 1.48 -5.92
CA SER A 187 19.06 2.94 -5.92
C SER A 187 20.13 3.46 -6.86
N GLN A 188 21.29 2.80 -6.92
CA GLN A 188 22.29 3.12 -7.95
C GLN A 188 21.67 3.03 -9.34
N PHE A 189 20.96 1.94 -9.63
CA PHE A 189 20.27 1.76 -10.91
C PHE A 189 19.24 2.87 -11.19
N ILE A 190 18.38 3.19 -10.21
CA ILE A 190 17.35 4.23 -10.33
C ILE A 190 17.96 5.61 -10.63
N LEU A 191 19.09 5.94 -10.00
CA LEU A 191 19.74 7.22 -10.22
C LEU A 191 20.29 7.39 -11.65
N HIS A 192 20.56 6.29 -12.36
CA HIS A 192 20.96 6.27 -13.76
C HIS A 192 19.78 6.24 -14.75
N LEU A 193 18.54 6.07 -14.26
CA LEU A 193 17.37 6.16 -15.13
C LEU A 193 17.16 7.59 -15.63
N PRO A 194 16.52 7.78 -16.80
CA PRO A 194 16.03 9.08 -17.21
C PRO A 194 15.21 9.72 -16.08
N PRO A 195 15.30 11.04 -15.88
CA PRO A 195 14.52 11.71 -14.86
C PRO A 195 13.04 11.41 -15.08
N LEU A 196 12.34 11.05 -13.99
CA LEU A 196 10.89 10.95 -13.99
C LEU A 196 10.36 12.31 -14.50
N SER A 197 9.57 12.28 -15.58
CA SER A 197 9.02 13.49 -16.20
C SER A 197 8.40 14.36 -15.12
N SER A 198 8.75 15.65 -15.07
CA SER A 198 8.13 16.58 -14.13
C SER A 198 6.62 16.41 -14.20
N PRO A 199 5.89 16.31 -13.08
CA PRO A 199 4.45 16.45 -13.13
C PRO A 199 4.12 17.74 -13.89
N PRO A 200 3.01 17.80 -14.65
CA PRO A 200 2.44 19.11 -14.97
C PRO A 200 2.33 19.88 -13.66
N ASN A 201 2.68 21.17 -13.67
CA ASN A 201 2.63 22.09 -12.52
C ASN A 201 1.25 22.04 -11.84
N ASN A 202 1.00 21.02 -11.04
CA ASN A 202 -0.21 20.88 -10.26
C ASN A 202 0.19 21.37 -8.87
N SER A 203 0.09 22.69 -8.75
CA SER A 203 -0.38 23.34 -7.53
C SER A 203 -1.39 22.42 -6.84
N PHE A 204 -1.24 22.24 -5.52
CA PHE A 204 -2.24 21.66 -4.63
C PHE A 204 -3.64 21.84 -5.21
N VAL A 205 -4.19 20.79 -5.81
CA VAL A 205 -5.61 20.84 -6.14
C VAL A 205 -6.28 20.68 -4.79
N ILE A 206 -6.82 21.79 -4.28
CA ILE A 206 -7.73 21.76 -3.15
C ILE A 206 -8.89 20.89 -3.62
N HIS A 207 -8.91 19.64 -3.20
CA HIS A 207 -9.98 18.72 -3.54
C HIS A 207 -11.15 19.00 -2.59
N ASP A 208 -12.33 19.25 -3.16
CA ASP A 208 -13.55 19.51 -2.38
C ASP A 208 -13.91 18.34 -1.44
N ASP A 209 -13.41 17.12 -1.74
CA ASP A 209 -13.46 15.96 -0.86
C ASP A 209 -12.08 15.26 -0.75
N PRO A 210 -11.37 15.44 0.38
CA PRO A 210 -10.10 14.78 0.66
C PRO A 210 -10.15 13.25 0.57
N SER A 211 -11.29 12.65 0.92
CA SER A 211 -11.46 11.20 0.91
C SER A 211 -11.52 10.69 -0.52
N ASN A 212 -12.29 11.34 -1.39
CA ASN A 212 -12.46 10.92 -2.77
C ASN A 212 -11.13 10.94 -3.56
N TYR A 213 -10.24 11.89 -3.28
CA TYR A 213 -8.91 11.93 -3.90
C TYR A 213 -8.12 10.63 -3.70
N LEU A 214 -8.12 10.13 -2.46
CA LEU A 214 -7.36 8.96 -2.03
C LEU A 214 -7.99 7.62 -2.47
N LEU A 215 -9.24 7.62 -2.93
CA LEU A 215 -9.92 6.41 -3.41
C LEU A 215 -9.61 6.09 -4.88
N HIS A 216 -9.00 7.01 -5.61
CA HIS A 216 -8.67 6.83 -7.03
C HIS A 216 -7.22 6.38 -7.22
N HIS A 217 -7.01 5.17 -7.76
CA HIS A 217 -5.67 4.61 -8.00
C HIS A 217 -4.76 5.51 -8.85
N VAL A 218 -5.30 6.26 -9.81
CA VAL A 218 -4.53 7.18 -10.66
C VAL A 218 -3.88 8.29 -9.82
N ASN A 219 -4.62 8.85 -8.85
CA ASN A 219 -4.11 9.87 -7.95
C ASN A 219 -3.02 9.30 -7.03
N LEU A 220 -3.20 8.06 -6.56
CA LEU A 220 -2.23 7.38 -5.72
C LEU A 220 -0.94 7.05 -6.48
N VAL A 221 -1.02 6.63 -7.75
CA VAL A 221 0.16 6.47 -8.60
C VAL A 221 0.92 7.77 -8.71
N GLU A 222 0.23 8.87 -8.99
CA GLU A 222 0.86 10.18 -9.14
C GLU A 222 1.52 10.63 -7.83
N LEU A 223 0.84 10.47 -6.69
CA LEU A 223 1.40 10.78 -5.38
C LEU A 223 2.66 9.96 -5.09
N LEU A 224 2.63 8.64 -5.31
CA LEU A 224 3.80 7.78 -5.10
C LEU A 224 4.94 8.09 -6.07
N ARG A 225 4.62 8.48 -7.31
CA ARG A 225 5.60 8.93 -8.31
C ARG A 225 6.30 10.21 -7.87
N GLN A 226 5.54 11.20 -7.38
CA GLN A 226 6.07 12.45 -6.85
C GLN A 226 6.95 12.20 -5.61
N ARG A 227 6.49 11.34 -4.70
CA ARG A 227 7.27 10.88 -3.53
C ARG A 227 8.60 10.27 -3.96
N ALA A 228 8.59 9.35 -4.93
CA ALA A 228 9.81 8.72 -5.44
C ALA A 228 10.76 9.75 -6.08
N MET A 229 10.22 10.68 -6.87
CA MET A 229 10.99 11.76 -7.51
C MET A 229 11.67 12.67 -6.50
N VAL A 230 10.93 13.17 -5.50
CA VAL A 230 11.47 14.07 -4.47
C VAL A 230 12.54 13.35 -3.64
N LYS A 231 12.34 12.09 -3.25
CA LYS A 231 13.39 11.30 -2.56
C LYS A 231 14.63 11.10 -3.44
N CYS A 232 14.47 10.83 -4.73
CA CYS A 232 15.60 10.72 -5.67
C CYS A 232 16.39 12.03 -5.72
N ASN A 233 15.71 13.17 -5.80
CA ASN A 233 16.34 14.49 -5.81
C ASN A 233 17.08 14.78 -4.51
N SER A 234 16.48 14.46 -3.35
CA SER A 234 17.15 14.58 -2.05
C SER A 234 18.42 13.72 -1.98
N LEU A 235 18.39 12.49 -2.52
CA LEU A 235 19.57 11.62 -2.57
C LEU A 235 20.66 12.19 -3.48
N LYS A 236 20.29 12.68 -4.66
CA LYS A 236 21.24 13.35 -5.58
C LYS A 236 21.91 14.55 -4.90
N GLN A 237 21.14 15.38 -4.22
CA GLN A 237 21.66 16.52 -3.46
C GLN A 237 22.61 16.08 -2.34
N MET A 238 22.23 15.06 -1.57
CA MET A 238 23.07 14.53 -0.49
C MET A 238 24.40 13.96 -1.00
N ILE A 239 24.39 13.26 -2.14
CA ILE A 239 25.61 12.76 -2.79
C ILE A 239 26.50 13.94 -3.22
N VAL A 240 25.93 14.98 -3.83
CA VAL A 240 26.68 16.18 -4.22
C VAL A 240 27.29 16.87 -3.00
N SER A 241 26.55 16.98 -1.90
CA SER A 241 27.06 17.57 -0.66
C SER A 241 28.20 16.76 -0.03
N ASN A 242 28.15 15.43 -0.12
CA ASN A 242 29.15 14.54 0.50
C ASN A 242 30.40 14.32 -0.37
N GLU A 243 30.24 14.28 -1.70
CA GLU A 243 31.30 13.91 -2.64
C GLU A 243 31.76 15.11 -3.51
N GLY A 244 31.10 16.25 -3.42
CA GLY A 244 31.39 17.46 -4.19
C GLY A 244 31.00 17.39 -5.68
N CYS A 245 30.41 16.28 -6.14
CA CYS A 245 30.03 16.07 -7.52
C CYS A 245 28.81 15.14 -7.66
N SER A 246 28.23 15.09 -8.86
CA SER A 246 27.09 14.20 -9.13
C SER A 246 27.53 12.74 -9.23
N LEU A 247 26.62 11.79 -8.97
CA LEU A 247 26.94 10.36 -8.94
C LEU A 247 27.58 9.87 -10.24
N GLU A 248 27.16 10.43 -11.39
CA GLU A 248 27.67 10.05 -12.72
C GLU A 248 29.14 10.43 -12.92
N LYS A 249 29.64 11.42 -12.15
CA LYS A 249 31.04 11.86 -12.19
C LYS A 249 31.94 11.06 -11.26
N ILE A 250 31.37 10.29 -10.33
CA ILE A 250 32.12 9.44 -9.40
C ILE A 250 32.55 8.17 -10.15
N PRO A 251 33.83 7.74 -10.05
CA PRO A 251 34.31 6.48 -10.60
C PRO A 251 33.40 5.31 -10.20
N LYS A 252 33.09 4.41 -11.14
CA LYS A 252 32.10 3.34 -10.93
C LYS A 252 32.40 2.49 -9.69
N GLU A 253 33.68 2.20 -9.40
CA GLU A 253 34.07 1.48 -8.18
C GLU A 253 33.67 2.20 -6.87
N ASN A 254 33.60 3.53 -6.88
CA ASN A 254 33.36 4.34 -5.69
C ASN A 254 31.89 4.77 -5.53
N GLN A 255 31.06 4.61 -6.57
CA GLN A 255 29.64 4.98 -6.52
C GLN A 255 28.87 4.24 -5.43
N ILE A 256 29.14 2.95 -5.23
CA ILE A 256 28.51 2.15 -4.18
C ILE A 256 28.92 2.66 -2.80
N GLN A 257 30.21 2.99 -2.61
CA GLN A 257 30.69 3.55 -1.35
C GLN A 257 30.04 4.91 -1.04
N ALA A 258 29.89 5.78 -2.04
CA ALA A 258 29.16 7.05 -1.89
C ALA A 258 27.70 6.83 -1.48
N LEU A 259 27.03 5.83 -2.07
CA LEU A 259 25.67 5.45 -1.70
C LEU A 259 25.59 4.85 -0.29
N HIS A 260 26.58 4.09 0.15
CA HIS A 260 26.64 3.57 1.52
C HIS A 260 26.70 4.70 2.57
N LYS A 261 27.41 5.81 2.29
CA LYS A 261 27.40 7.00 3.16
C LYS A 261 26.00 7.63 3.28
N CYS A 262 25.15 7.41 2.28
CA CYS A 262 23.75 7.84 2.25
C CYS A 262 22.77 6.68 2.49
N GLY A 263 23.20 5.60 3.15
CA GLY A 263 22.54 4.28 3.08
C GLY A 263 21.05 4.27 3.38
N SER A 264 20.58 4.96 4.43
CA SER A 264 19.15 5.03 4.76
C SER A 264 18.33 5.73 3.68
N LEU A 265 18.82 6.85 3.15
CA LEU A 265 18.17 7.58 2.07
C LEU A 265 18.21 6.80 0.76
N ALA A 266 19.31 6.10 0.48
CA ALA A 266 19.42 5.19 -0.65
C ALA A 266 18.36 4.08 -0.56
N VAL A 267 18.23 3.39 0.57
CA VAL A 267 17.18 2.36 0.77
C VAL A 267 15.77 2.94 0.59
N ASN A 268 15.53 4.15 1.10
CA ASN A 268 14.23 4.83 0.97
C ASN A 268 13.90 5.20 -0.48
N VAL A 269 14.89 5.59 -1.28
CA VAL A 269 14.72 5.85 -2.73
C VAL A 269 14.33 4.58 -3.48
N ALA A 270 15.06 3.48 -3.27
CA ALA A 270 14.71 2.19 -3.89
C ALA A 270 13.29 1.76 -3.49
N THR A 271 12.97 1.85 -2.20
CA THR A 271 11.65 1.47 -1.68
C THR A 271 10.54 2.29 -2.34
N ALA A 272 10.64 3.63 -2.31
CA ALA A 272 9.60 4.50 -2.87
C ALA A 272 9.44 4.30 -4.38
N HIS A 273 10.54 4.14 -5.13
CA HIS A 273 10.48 3.92 -6.57
C HIS A 273 9.85 2.58 -6.91
N LEU A 274 10.23 1.50 -6.21
CA LEU A 274 9.66 0.17 -6.41
C LEU A 274 8.17 0.17 -6.07
N GLU A 275 7.76 0.77 -4.95
CA GLU A 275 6.35 0.85 -4.55
C GLU A 275 5.48 1.60 -5.57
N TYR A 276 5.99 2.72 -6.10
CA TYR A 276 5.35 3.44 -7.20
C TYR A 276 5.24 2.55 -8.45
N LYS A 277 6.35 1.94 -8.90
CA LYS A 277 6.37 1.11 -10.11
C LYS A 277 5.50 -0.13 -9.99
N MET A 278 5.45 -0.74 -8.81
CA MET A 278 4.54 -1.85 -8.51
C MET A 278 3.08 -1.48 -8.81
N LEU A 279 2.63 -0.31 -8.33
CA LEU A 279 1.26 0.15 -8.53
C LEU A 279 1.01 0.55 -9.99
N GLU A 280 1.92 1.33 -10.58
CA GLU A 280 1.81 1.80 -11.96
C GLU A 280 1.75 0.63 -12.95
N ASP A 281 2.70 -0.29 -12.90
CA ASP A 281 2.77 -1.43 -13.82
C ASP A 281 1.56 -2.36 -13.63
N LEU A 282 1.10 -2.56 -12.39
CA LEU A 282 -0.09 -3.36 -12.12
C LEU A 282 -1.31 -2.74 -12.82
N LEU A 283 -1.54 -1.43 -12.67
CA LEU A 283 -2.65 -0.71 -13.31
C LEU A 283 -2.54 -0.68 -14.84
N LEU A 284 -1.31 -0.53 -15.37
CA LEU A 284 -1.04 -0.51 -16.81
C LEU A 284 -1.15 -1.89 -17.46
N SER A 285 -0.93 -2.98 -16.72
CA SER A 285 -0.95 -4.34 -17.24
C SER A 285 -2.30 -4.79 -17.83
N LYS A 286 -3.35 -3.94 -17.75
CA LYS A 286 -4.74 -4.20 -18.21
C LYS A 286 -5.25 -5.56 -17.74
N THR A 287 -4.76 -6.03 -16.61
CA THR A 287 -5.17 -7.31 -16.07
C THR A 287 -6.61 -7.17 -15.57
N ASP A 288 -7.51 -8.06 -16.01
CA ASP A 288 -8.87 -8.17 -15.47
C ASP A 288 -8.88 -8.40 -13.94
N ILE A 289 -7.70 -8.71 -13.38
CA ILE A 289 -7.34 -8.78 -11.97
C ILE A 289 -7.80 -7.56 -11.17
N ILE A 290 -7.46 -6.32 -11.60
CA ILE A 290 -7.86 -5.12 -10.82
C ILE A 290 -9.34 -4.80 -11.00
N ARG A 291 -9.99 -5.34 -12.04
CA ARG A 291 -11.44 -5.22 -12.20
C ARG A 291 -12.21 -6.03 -11.15
N GLN A 292 -11.56 -6.95 -10.45
CA GLN A 292 -12.17 -7.63 -9.31
C GLN A 292 -12.25 -6.67 -8.12
N PRO A 293 -13.46 -6.37 -7.60
CA PRO A 293 -13.63 -5.35 -6.56
C PRO A 293 -12.83 -5.62 -5.28
N ILE A 294 -12.65 -6.89 -4.89
CA ILE A 294 -11.86 -7.26 -3.71
C ILE A 294 -10.37 -6.99 -3.90
N LEU A 295 -9.81 -7.30 -5.06
CA LEU A 295 -8.39 -7.08 -5.34
C LEU A 295 -8.10 -5.59 -5.49
N SER A 296 -8.98 -4.84 -6.14
CA SER A 296 -8.89 -3.38 -6.22
C SER A 296 -8.82 -2.72 -4.84
N ARG A 297 -9.69 -3.14 -3.91
CA ARG A 297 -9.71 -2.67 -2.52
C ARG A 297 -8.48 -3.10 -1.72
N LEU A 298 -7.95 -4.30 -1.94
CA LEU A 298 -6.71 -4.76 -1.30
C LEU A 298 -5.50 -3.96 -1.80
N VAL A 299 -5.40 -3.70 -3.10
CA VAL A 299 -4.36 -2.84 -3.69
C VAL A 299 -4.47 -1.41 -3.15
N LEU A 300 -5.70 -0.90 -3.01
CA LEU A 300 -5.96 0.40 -2.39
C LEU A 300 -5.50 0.42 -0.92
N LEU A 301 -5.86 -0.60 -0.14
CA LEU A 301 -5.45 -0.73 1.27
C LEU A 301 -3.92 -0.74 1.42
N ASP A 302 -3.22 -1.60 0.66
CA ASP A 302 -1.75 -1.65 0.68
C ASP A 302 -1.12 -0.29 0.32
N THR A 303 -1.68 0.40 -0.67
CA THR A 303 -1.20 1.71 -1.10
C THR A 303 -1.38 2.77 -0.02
N LEU A 304 -2.54 2.81 0.64
CA LEU A 304 -2.81 3.75 1.73
C LEU A 304 -1.92 3.47 2.95
N VAL A 305 -1.67 2.20 3.28
CA VAL A 305 -0.73 1.82 4.35
C VAL A 305 0.69 2.31 4.05
N LYS A 306 1.17 2.18 2.81
CA LYS A 306 2.49 2.73 2.41
C LYS A 306 2.57 4.25 2.54
N ILE A 307 1.46 4.94 2.26
CA ILE A 307 1.37 6.40 2.47
C ILE A 307 1.39 6.71 3.96
N GLN A 308 0.65 5.96 4.79
CA GLN A 308 0.66 6.10 6.24
C GLN A 308 2.06 5.88 6.83
N ASP A 309 2.79 4.86 6.38
CA ASP A 309 4.14 4.52 6.85
C ASP A 309 5.17 5.65 6.60
N ASP A 310 4.93 6.51 5.60
CA ASP A 310 5.81 7.63 5.22
C ASP A 310 5.10 8.99 5.33
N LEU A 311 4.01 9.06 6.10
CA LEU A 311 3.09 10.20 6.13
C LEU A 311 3.80 11.49 6.55
N GLY A 312 4.61 11.41 7.61
CA GLY A 312 5.37 12.57 8.11
C GLY A 312 6.31 13.15 7.04
N TRP A 313 6.91 12.30 6.22
CA TRP A 313 7.77 12.74 5.12
C TRP A 313 6.96 13.36 3.98
N ILE A 314 5.83 12.76 3.62
CA ILE A 314 4.90 13.23 2.57
C ILE A 314 4.35 14.63 2.92
N VAL A 315 3.91 14.81 4.16
CA VAL A 315 3.41 16.11 4.66
C VAL A 315 4.52 17.15 4.72
N SER A 316 5.71 16.79 5.23
CA SER A 316 6.86 17.71 5.29
C SER A 316 7.31 18.20 3.92
N ASN A 317 7.13 17.38 2.88
CA ASN A 317 7.43 17.71 1.49
C ASN A 317 6.21 18.23 0.73
N ARG A 318 5.11 18.56 1.43
CA ARG A 318 3.93 19.22 0.85
C ARG A 318 3.28 18.44 -0.29
N LEU A 319 3.40 17.12 -0.27
CA LEU A 319 2.81 16.26 -1.30
C LEU A 319 1.32 15.97 -1.03
N LEU A 320 0.90 16.11 0.22
CA LEU A 320 -0.50 16.07 0.65
C LEU A 320 -0.79 17.25 1.57
N SER A 321 -2.04 17.73 1.57
CA SER A 321 -2.50 18.65 2.60
C SER A 321 -2.69 17.93 3.94
N GLU A 322 -2.75 18.70 5.02
CA GLU A 322 -2.99 18.17 6.36
C GLU A 322 -4.37 17.52 6.45
N GLU A 323 -5.39 18.10 5.82
CA GLU A 323 -6.76 17.57 5.80
C GLU A 323 -6.83 16.20 5.12
N VAL A 324 -6.16 16.03 3.97
CA VAL A 324 -6.09 14.75 3.26
C VAL A 324 -5.31 13.72 4.08
N SER A 325 -4.24 14.16 4.73
CA SER A 325 -3.39 13.30 5.55
C SER A 325 -4.10 12.76 6.79
N MET A 326 -4.95 13.58 7.42
CA MET A 326 -5.80 13.17 8.53
C MET A 326 -6.86 12.12 8.13
N ALA A 327 -7.27 12.06 6.86
CA ALA A 327 -8.26 11.10 6.39
C ALA A 327 -7.70 9.67 6.25
N ILE A 328 -6.40 9.51 6.02
CA ILE A 328 -5.78 8.21 5.68
C ILE A 328 -6.03 7.12 6.74
N PRO A 329 -5.81 7.35 8.05
CA PRO A 329 -6.06 6.30 9.06
C PRO A 329 -7.52 5.83 9.09
N PHE A 330 -8.47 6.75 8.88
CA PHE A 330 -9.89 6.42 8.81
C PHE A 330 -10.22 5.61 7.56
N LEU A 331 -9.69 5.98 6.40
CA LEU A 331 -9.88 5.21 5.17
C LEU A 331 -9.31 3.79 5.27
N ILE A 332 -8.14 3.64 5.91
CA ILE A 332 -7.54 2.32 6.17
C ILE A 332 -8.44 1.49 7.07
N TYR A 333 -8.99 2.11 8.12
CA TYR A 333 -9.93 1.46 9.02
C TYR A 333 -11.21 1.02 8.30
N ASP A 334 -11.83 1.93 7.54
CA ASP A 334 -13.08 1.68 6.81
C ASP A 334 -12.90 0.59 5.75
N LEU A 335 -11.82 0.64 4.96
CA LEU A 335 -11.48 -0.41 4.00
C LEU A 335 -11.23 -1.75 4.69
N SER A 336 -10.54 -1.74 5.83
CA SER A 336 -10.33 -2.96 6.61
C SER A 336 -11.66 -3.54 7.06
N HIS A 337 -12.57 -2.70 7.57
CA HIS A 337 -13.90 -3.13 7.99
C HIS A 337 -14.72 -3.74 6.83
N VAL A 338 -14.67 -3.13 5.64
CA VAL A 338 -15.35 -3.64 4.43
C VAL A 338 -14.76 -4.98 3.96
N LEU A 339 -13.46 -5.19 4.15
CA LEU A 339 -12.76 -6.41 3.74
C LEU A 339 -12.86 -7.55 4.78
N THR A 340 -13.06 -7.24 6.06
CA THR A 340 -13.13 -8.21 7.17
C THR A 340 -14.09 -9.38 6.91
N PRO A 341 -15.32 -9.20 6.40
CA PRO A 341 -16.22 -10.31 6.11
C PRO A 341 -15.63 -11.38 5.17
N HIS A 342 -14.66 -10.99 4.35
CA HIS A 342 -14.03 -11.84 3.33
C HIS A 342 -12.66 -12.38 3.74
N ILE A 343 -12.19 -12.07 4.95
CA ILE A 343 -10.81 -12.36 5.36
C ILE A 343 -10.49 -13.87 5.37
N LEU A 344 -11.45 -14.71 5.75
CA LEU A 344 -11.29 -16.17 5.70
C LEU A 344 -11.20 -16.67 4.25
N THR A 345 -12.07 -16.16 3.37
CA THR A 345 -12.04 -16.47 1.94
C THR A 345 -10.71 -16.08 1.31
N LEU A 346 -10.14 -14.94 1.71
CA LEU A 346 -8.83 -14.48 1.27
C LEU A 346 -7.71 -15.42 1.69
N VAL A 347 -7.58 -15.75 2.97
CA VAL A 347 -6.49 -16.64 3.41
C VAL A 347 -6.63 -18.06 2.88
N ASP A 348 -7.86 -18.56 2.74
CA ASP A 348 -8.09 -19.87 2.16
C ASP A 348 -7.76 -19.94 0.65
N SER A 349 -7.69 -18.79 -0.01
CA SER A 349 -7.27 -18.70 -1.42
C SER A 349 -5.75 -18.73 -1.59
N PHE A 350 -4.99 -18.64 -0.49
CA PHE A 350 -3.57 -18.97 -0.51
C PHE A 350 -3.41 -20.48 -0.68
N GLU A 351 -2.95 -20.92 -1.85
CA GLU A 351 -2.59 -22.32 -2.10
C GLU A 351 -1.46 -22.77 -1.17
N LEU A 352 -1.79 -23.53 -0.11
CA LEU A 352 -0.83 -24.05 0.87
C LEU A 352 -0.40 -25.51 0.63
N GLN A 353 -0.69 -26.07 -0.55
CA GLN A 353 -0.44 -27.48 -0.88
C GLN A 353 1.01 -27.76 -1.27
#